data_AF-A0A2H3FHS9-F1
#
_entry.id   AF-A0A2H3FHS9-F1
#
_cell.length_a   1.000
_cell.length_b   1.000
_cell.length_c   1.000
_cell.angle_alpha   90.00
_cell.angle_beta   90.00
_cell.angle_gamma   90.00
#
_symmetry.space_group_name_H-M   'P 1'
#
loop_
_entity.id
_entity.type
_entity.pdbx_description
1 polymer ?
#
loop_
_entity_poly.entity_id
_entity_poly.type
_entity_poly.pdbx_seq_one_letter_code
_entity_poly.pdbx_strand_id
1 'polypeptide(L)'
;MIANKLTIVTAAAALLEPALALGHRHGHQHKRGDTVVATIDGQVVSWENNYYGPGGAAPAATQVASKPEAPAAPAPAPAQPTTIIKVAKPSQAAKAAYEAPKAKESKEAAAPKKAEKVEQVKQVKAASAPKKTKPSSGGSSGSAGLSHKRGVCYNNVDLANTFYKDCSNCGWGYNWDSESGGLDSGLNFIPTLWSDDAVHVDRFASNCAKSLANGAKAIFSFNEPDNGGQAHMTPEAAAAAHIKYLNPYAGKALIGAPSISNSGLAGEGREWLSAFVEACGDKCHFDFCNIHWYSEVEYGETLFEHIEKSSEICGGKPIWLTEFAPKGSDDAIASWLEETIPRLEALDTLDAYSYFKVETGMLMTTETEMSSYGSVYASA
;
A
#
# COMPACT_ATOMS: atom_id res chain seq x y z
N MET A 1 -8.82 90.98 -24.81
CA MET A 1 -7.72 90.32 -24.06
C MET A 1 -8.21 90.02 -22.65
N ILE A 2 -7.54 89.12 -21.93
CA ILE A 2 -7.71 88.81 -20.48
C ILE A 2 -9.00 88.05 -20.05
N ALA A 3 -8.74 86.85 -19.51
CA ALA A 3 -9.42 86.03 -18.47
C ALA A 3 -10.95 86.01 -18.22
N ASN A 4 -11.47 84.77 -18.09
CA ASN A 4 -12.59 84.27 -17.25
C ASN A 4 -12.48 82.71 -17.23
N LYS A 5 -12.97 81.87 -16.30
CA LYS A 5 -13.40 81.90 -14.87
C LYS A 5 -13.38 80.42 -14.37
N LEU A 6 -13.12 80.10 -13.08
CA LEU A 6 -14.09 79.79 -12.00
C LEU A 6 -15.20 78.75 -12.40
N THR A 7 -15.59 77.73 -11.62
CA THR A 7 -15.62 77.51 -10.13
C THR A 7 -15.69 75.99 -9.78
N ILE A 8 -15.63 75.60 -8.48
CA ILE A 8 -15.78 74.22 -7.95
C ILE A 8 -16.77 74.21 -6.74
N VAL A 9 -17.32 73.04 -6.34
CA VAL A 9 -18.18 72.74 -5.13
C VAL A 9 -19.67 73.12 -5.32
N THR A 10 -20.73 72.44 -4.84
CA THR A 10 -21.03 71.43 -3.75
C THR A 10 -21.85 70.23 -4.36
N ALA A 11 -22.45 69.19 -3.72
CA ALA A 11 -22.72 68.71 -2.33
C ALA A 11 -22.85 67.15 -2.28
N ALA A 12 -22.74 66.44 -1.14
CA ALA A 12 -23.75 66.01 -0.13
C ALA A 12 -24.93 65.15 -0.67
N ALA A 13 -25.38 64.03 -0.06
CA ALA A 13 -25.11 63.37 1.25
C ALA A 13 -25.19 61.80 1.08
N ALA A 14 -25.33 60.86 2.06
CA ALA A 14 -25.64 60.89 3.50
C ALA A 14 -24.94 59.77 4.34
N LEU A 15 -25.67 58.77 4.91
CA LEU A 15 -25.21 57.89 6.03
C LEU A 15 -25.81 56.46 6.06
N LEU A 16 -25.10 55.57 6.80
CA LEU A 16 -25.48 54.28 7.45
C LEU A 16 -25.31 52.92 6.71
N GLU A 17 -25.12 51.88 7.54
CA GLU A 17 -24.52 50.54 7.34
C GLU A 17 -25.59 49.40 7.22
N PRO A 18 -25.30 48.07 7.08
CA PRO A 18 -24.01 47.35 7.27
C PRO A 18 -23.68 46.13 6.34
N ALA A 19 -22.55 45.47 6.67
CA ALA A 19 -22.24 44.03 6.55
C ALA A 19 -21.12 43.56 5.57
N LEU A 20 -20.23 42.71 6.13
CA LEU A 20 -19.24 41.77 5.56
C LEU A 20 -18.66 41.98 4.14
N ALA A 21 -17.33 42.22 4.08
CA ALA A 21 -16.36 41.26 3.52
C ALA A 21 -14.90 41.75 3.73
N LEU A 22 -14.00 40.90 4.25
CA LEU A 22 -12.56 41.18 4.32
C LEU A 22 -11.83 40.45 3.17
N GLY A 23 -11.35 41.19 2.18
CA GLY A 23 -10.55 40.64 1.09
C GLY A 23 -9.09 40.40 1.50
N HIS A 24 -8.65 39.14 1.57
CA HIS A 24 -7.24 38.82 1.80
C HIS A 24 -6.38 39.15 0.58
N ARG A 25 -5.19 39.73 0.82
CA ARG A 25 -4.14 39.90 -0.20
C ARG A 25 -3.37 38.60 -0.37
N HIS A 26 -3.29 38.08 -1.60
CA HIS A 26 -2.32 37.03 -1.93
C HIS A 26 -0.91 37.61 -1.99
N GLY A 27 0.02 36.99 -1.27
CA GLY A 27 1.47 37.14 -1.51
C GLY A 27 1.97 35.94 -2.29
N HIS A 28 2.50 36.15 -3.50
CA HIS A 28 3.16 35.09 -4.25
C HIS A 28 4.55 34.81 -3.67
N GLN A 29 4.70 33.67 -3.00
CA GLN A 29 6.01 33.17 -2.58
C GLN A 29 6.58 32.29 -3.68
N HIS A 30 7.68 32.72 -4.31
CA HIS A 30 8.32 31.97 -5.39
C HIS A 30 8.91 30.66 -4.85
N LYS A 31 8.49 29.52 -5.43
CA LYS A 31 9.19 28.24 -5.24
C LYS A 31 10.61 28.36 -5.79
N ARG A 32 11.58 27.89 -5.02
CA ARG A 32 12.98 27.77 -5.44
C ARG A 32 13.46 26.37 -5.11
N GLY A 33 13.52 25.51 -6.13
CA GLY A 33 14.18 24.22 -6.03
C GLY A 33 15.69 24.46 -6.12
N ASP A 34 16.40 24.35 -5.00
CA ASP A 34 17.85 24.45 -5.00
C ASP A 34 18.42 23.06 -5.36
N THR A 35 19.07 22.97 -6.51
CA THR A 35 19.72 21.74 -6.98
C THR A 35 20.97 21.46 -6.15
N VAL A 36 21.01 20.29 -5.50
CA VAL A 36 22.18 19.81 -4.76
C VAL A 36 23.04 18.99 -5.71
N VAL A 37 24.36 19.16 -5.60
CA VAL A 37 25.37 18.40 -6.37
C VAL A 37 26.36 17.81 -5.38
N ALA A 38 26.60 16.50 -5.46
CA ALA A 38 27.54 15.77 -4.63
C ALA A 38 28.42 14.83 -5.47
N THR A 39 29.49 14.30 -4.88
CA THR A 39 30.27 13.20 -5.48
C THR A 39 30.13 11.96 -4.62
N ILE A 40 29.62 10.88 -5.19
CA ILE A 40 29.45 9.57 -4.54
C ILE A 40 30.22 8.56 -5.37
N ASP A 41 31.09 7.77 -4.74
CA ASP A 41 31.96 6.77 -5.38
C ASP A 41 32.74 7.28 -6.61
N GLY A 42 33.13 8.55 -6.58
CA GLY A 42 33.85 9.23 -7.66
C GLY A 42 32.98 9.74 -8.82
N GLN A 43 31.66 9.50 -8.80
CA GLN A 43 30.70 10.04 -9.77
C GLN A 43 30.02 11.29 -9.22
N VAL A 44 29.91 12.33 -10.05
CA VAL A 44 29.15 13.54 -9.71
C VAL A 44 27.67 13.28 -9.98
N VAL A 45 26.85 13.42 -8.94
CA VAL A 45 25.39 13.22 -8.98
C VAL A 45 24.68 14.48 -8.49
N SER A 46 23.50 14.77 -9.03
CA SER A 46 22.72 15.95 -8.66
C SER A 46 21.22 15.68 -8.62
N TRP A 47 20.53 16.26 -7.64
CA TRP A 47 19.09 16.12 -7.45
C TRP A 47 18.47 17.42 -6.90
N GLU A 48 17.15 17.56 -7.01
CA GLU A 48 16.43 18.69 -6.43
C GLU A 48 16.15 18.45 -4.94
N ASN A 49 16.45 19.42 -4.09
CA ASN A 49 16.22 19.30 -2.65
C ASN A 49 14.75 19.59 -2.30
N ASN A 50 13.97 18.53 -2.06
CA ASN A 50 12.59 18.60 -1.60
C ASN A 50 12.43 18.62 -0.06
N TYR A 51 13.49 18.86 0.71
CA TYR A 51 13.42 18.89 2.18
C TYR A 51 12.95 20.26 2.71
N TYR A 52 11.67 20.32 3.11
CA TYR A 52 11.06 21.49 3.76
C TYR A 52 11.31 21.48 5.28
N GLY A 53 12.50 21.92 5.69
CA GLY A 53 12.85 22.06 7.11
C GLY A 53 12.00 23.10 7.86
N PRO A 54 11.87 23.00 9.20
CA PRO A 54 11.06 23.92 10.00
C PRO A 54 11.57 25.36 9.93
N GLY A 55 10.66 26.32 9.76
CA GLY A 55 10.98 27.72 9.49
C GLY A 55 11.66 28.46 10.65
N GLY A 56 12.99 28.44 10.67
CA GLY A 56 13.86 29.25 11.53
C GLY A 56 14.90 30.02 10.72
N ALA A 57 15.23 31.23 11.14
CA ALA A 57 16.15 32.09 10.38
C ALA A 57 17.60 31.55 10.43
N ALA A 58 18.23 31.37 9.27
CA ALA A 58 19.62 30.95 9.18
C ALA A 58 20.58 32.06 9.66
N PRO A 59 21.62 31.73 10.46
CA PRO A 59 22.65 32.69 10.85
C PRO A 59 23.52 33.08 9.65
N ALA A 60 24.04 34.32 9.65
CA ALA A 60 24.82 34.86 8.55
C ALA A 60 26.18 34.16 8.38
N ALA A 61 26.49 33.71 7.16
CA ALA A 61 27.78 33.13 6.81
C ALA A 61 28.85 34.21 6.58
N THR A 62 30.00 34.08 7.25
CA THR A 62 31.15 34.98 7.10
C THR A 62 31.85 34.77 5.75
N GLN A 63 32.26 35.86 5.10
CA GLN A 63 33.01 35.80 3.84
C GLN A 63 34.43 35.25 4.06
N VAL A 64 34.90 34.40 3.13
CA VAL A 64 36.30 33.98 3.00
C VAL A 64 36.74 34.25 1.55
N ALA A 65 38.01 34.65 1.38
CA ALA A 65 38.46 35.36 0.18
C ALA A 65 38.65 34.49 -1.08
N SER A 66 38.49 35.14 -2.24
CA SER A 66 38.59 34.58 -3.58
C SER A 66 40.01 34.10 -3.97
N LYS A 67 40.08 33.11 -4.86
CA LYS A 67 41.29 32.76 -5.63
C LYS A 67 40.90 32.72 -7.14
N PRO A 68 41.74 33.24 -8.06
CA PRO A 68 41.27 33.61 -9.39
C PRO A 68 41.06 32.46 -10.38
N GLU A 69 40.26 32.77 -11.38
CA GLU A 69 39.77 31.94 -12.49
C GLU A 69 40.85 31.61 -13.54
N ALA A 70 40.65 30.51 -14.28
CA ALA A 70 41.45 30.12 -15.44
C ALA A 70 40.53 29.95 -16.67
N PRO A 71 40.98 30.28 -17.89
CA PRO A 71 40.09 30.65 -18.99
C PRO A 71 39.33 29.48 -19.63
N ALA A 72 38.12 29.78 -20.12
CA ALA A 72 37.21 28.83 -20.75
C ALA A 72 37.70 28.32 -22.13
N ALA A 73 37.28 27.09 -22.45
CA ALA A 73 37.36 26.48 -23.79
C ALA A 73 35.93 26.30 -24.37
N PRO A 74 35.75 26.24 -25.70
CA PRO A 74 34.45 26.47 -26.34
C PRO A 74 33.47 25.28 -26.27
N ALA A 75 32.18 25.61 -26.38
CA ALA A 75 31.09 24.63 -26.35
C ALA A 75 30.99 23.78 -27.64
N PRO A 76 30.62 22.48 -27.54
CA PRO A 76 30.30 21.65 -28.68
C PRO A 76 28.89 21.94 -29.22
N ALA A 77 28.71 21.82 -30.55
CA ALA A 77 27.43 21.98 -31.23
C ALA A 77 26.55 20.71 -31.13
N PRO A 78 25.21 20.82 -31.22
CA PRO A 78 24.31 19.67 -31.09
C PRO A 78 24.35 18.76 -32.32
N ALA A 79 24.33 17.45 -32.09
CA ALA A 79 24.18 16.42 -33.12
C ALA A 79 22.92 15.56 -32.83
N GLN A 80 22.14 15.28 -33.86
CA GLN A 80 20.95 14.41 -33.78
C GLN A 80 21.27 12.96 -34.19
N PRO A 81 20.41 11.97 -33.84
CA PRO A 81 20.84 10.58 -33.66
C PRO A 81 20.87 9.75 -34.94
N THR A 82 21.61 8.63 -34.93
CA THR A 82 21.47 7.58 -35.96
C THR A 82 21.94 6.19 -35.49
N THR A 83 21.29 5.16 -36.04
CA THR A 83 21.78 3.77 -36.22
C THR A 83 21.88 2.83 -35.01
N ILE A 84 20.73 2.26 -34.66
CA ILE A 84 20.45 0.80 -34.53
C ILE A 84 21.66 -0.16 -34.52
N ILE A 85 21.78 -0.97 -33.46
CA ILE A 85 22.42 -2.31 -33.50
C ILE A 85 21.44 -3.34 -32.91
N LYS A 86 21.42 -4.56 -33.47
CA LYS A 86 20.66 -5.74 -32.99
C LYS A 86 21.62 -6.89 -32.66
N VAL A 87 21.09 -7.95 -32.01
CA VAL A 87 21.73 -9.28 -31.78
C VAL A 87 22.75 -9.27 -30.60
N ALA A 88 22.81 -10.22 -29.65
CA ALA A 88 22.16 -11.54 -29.48
C ALA A 88 21.81 -11.90 -28.01
N LYS A 89 21.18 -13.07 -27.81
CA LYS A 89 20.99 -13.81 -26.54
C LYS A 89 21.10 -15.32 -26.84
N PRO A 90 21.58 -16.21 -25.93
CA PRO A 90 22.52 -16.06 -24.82
C PRO A 90 23.79 -16.94 -25.03
N SER A 91 24.64 -17.10 -24.01
CA SER A 91 25.63 -18.19 -23.93
C SER A 91 25.64 -18.83 -22.53
N GLN A 92 26.02 -20.11 -22.43
CA GLN A 92 26.08 -20.90 -21.19
C GLN A 92 27.53 -21.31 -20.87
N ALA A 93 28.00 -21.06 -19.64
CA ALA A 93 29.08 -21.76 -18.93
C ALA A 93 29.42 -20.98 -17.63
N ALA A 94 29.86 -21.55 -16.51
CA ALA A 94 30.06 -22.96 -16.17
C ALA A 94 29.66 -23.22 -14.70
N LYS A 95 29.46 -24.50 -14.33
CA LYS A 95 29.32 -24.93 -12.94
C LYS A 95 30.70 -25.02 -12.28
N ALA A 96 30.84 -24.55 -11.04
CA ALA A 96 31.87 -24.99 -10.11
C ALA A 96 31.24 -26.01 -9.14
N ALA A 97 31.96 -27.06 -8.78
CA ALA A 97 31.47 -28.12 -7.90
C ALA A 97 31.91 -27.89 -6.46
N TYR A 98 31.10 -28.35 -5.51
CA TYR A 98 31.50 -28.55 -4.12
C TYR A 98 31.16 -30.00 -3.72
N GLU A 99 32.15 -30.76 -3.26
CA GLU A 99 31.99 -32.18 -2.91
C GLU A 99 31.63 -32.36 -1.44
N ALA A 100 30.73 -33.29 -1.14
CA ALA A 100 30.39 -33.66 0.23
C ALA A 100 31.31 -34.78 0.75
N PRO A 101 31.94 -34.64 1.93
CA PRO A 101 32.71 -35.71 2.55
C PRO A 101 31.77 -36.80 3.10
N LYS A 102 32.03 -38.06 2.75
CA LYS A 102 31.25 -39.22 3.23
C LYS A 102 31.66 -39.70 4.62
N ALA A 103 30.69 -40.34 5.27
CA ALA A 103 30.71 -40.88 6.62
C ALA A 103 31.88 -41.83 6.97
N LYS A 104 32.09 -42.01 8.28
CA LYS A 104 32.59 -43.27 8.86
C LYS A 104 31.42 -44.03 9.51
N GLU A 105 31.53 -45.35 9.50
CA GLU A 105 30.47 -46.31 9.83
C GLU A 105 30.93 -47.23 10.97
N SER A 106 30.05 -47.57 11.93
CA SER A 106 30.17 -48.80 12.72
C SER A 106 28.89 -49.23 13.45
N LYS A 107 28.26 -50.29 12.93
CA LYS A 107 27.68 -51.45 13.65
C LYS A 107 26.54 -51.27 14.67
N GLU A 108 25.34 -51.65 14.21
CA GLU A 108 24.65 -52.92 14.57
C GLU A 108 24.46 -53.28 16.07
N ALA A 109 23.20 -53.39 16.52
CA ALA A 109 22.57 -54.66 16.96
C ALA A 109 21.11 -54.54 17.45
N ALA A 110 20.39 -55.68 17.40
CA ALA A 110 19.22 -56.09 18.20
C ALA A 110 17.88 -55.30 18.14
N ALA A 111 16.88 -55.95 17.53
CA ALA A 111 15.46 -55.82 17.91
C ALA A 111 15.06 -56.98 18.86
N PRO A 112 13.85 -56.94 19.48
CA PRO A 112 12.83 -57.88 18.98
C PRO A 112 11.36 -57.38 18.99
N LYS A 113 10.54 -58.17 18.28
CA LYS A 113 9.06 -58.22 18.21
C LYS A 113 8.46 -58.60 19.59
N LYS A 114 7.16 -58.58 19.91
CA LYS A 114 5.84 -58.27 19.26
C LYS A 114 4.91 -57.79 20.43
N ALA A 115 3.60 -57.48 20.37
CA ALA A 115 2.47 -58.02 19.62
C ALA A 115 1.25 -57.07 19.63
N GLU A 116 0.26 -57.32 18.78
CA GLU A 116 -1.03 -56.62 18.76
C GLU A 116 -2.00 -57.11 19.85
N LYS A 117 -3.02 -56.29 20.17
CA LYS A 117 -4.37 -56.82 20.42
C LYS A 117 -5.41 -55.93 19.73
N VAL A 118 -6.21 -56.52 18.85
CA VAL A 118 -7.33 -55.87 18.16
C VAL A 118 -8.63 -56.14 18.94
N GLU A 119 -9.51 -55.15 19.03
CA GLU A 119 -10.89 -55.33 19.51
C GLU A 119 -11.86 -54.60 18.56
N GLN A 120 -12.95 -55.25 18.19
CA GLN A 120 -13.89 -54.77 17.16
C GLN A 120 -15.14 -54.14 17.79
N VAL A 121 -15.61 -53.02 17.25
CA VAL A 121 -16.97 -52.52 17.46
C VAL A 121 -17.68 -52.40 16.12
N LYS A 122 -18.97 -52.74 16.08
CA LYS A 122 -19.72 -53.06 14.87
C LYS A 122 -20.35 -51.83 14.21
N GLN A 123 -20.58 -51.93 12.90
CA GLN A 123 -21.43 -51.01 12.14
C GLN A 123 -22.87 -51.00 12.67
N VAL A 124 -23.52 -49.84 12.59
CA VAL A 124 -24.99 -49.70 12.55
C VAL A 124 -25.32 -48.77 11.38
N LYS A 125 -26.48 -48.96 10.72
CA LYS A 125 -26.71 -48.45 9.35
C LYS A 125 -27.93 -47.53 9.25
N ALA A 126 -27.72 -46.37 8.63
CA ALA A 126 -28.68 -45.47 7.97
C ALA A 126 -29.83 -44.82 8.79
N ALA A 127 -29.88 -43.49 8.71
CA ALA A 127 -31.11 -42.70 8.67
C ALA A 127 -30.91 -41.54 7.66
N SER A 128 -31.99 -41.07 7.03
CA SER A 128 -31.92 -40.14 5.88
C SER A 128 -31.82 -38.66 6.27
N ALA A 129 -31.36 -37.84 5.32
CA ALA A 129 -31.21 -36.39 5.47
C ALA A 129 -32.54 -35.64 5.65
N PRO A 130 -32.47 -34.36 6.07
CA PRO A 130 -33.17 -33.30 5.35
C PRO A 130 -32.21 -32.39 4.59
N LYS A 131 -32.56 -32.13 3.34
CA LYS A 131 -31.85 -31.26 2.38
C LYS A 131 -31.97 -29.79 2.82
N LYS A 132 -30.91 -29.19 3.37
CA LYS A 132 -30.89 -27.73 3.63
C LYS A 132 -30.96 -26.97 2.31
N THR A 133 -32.08 -26.31 2.08
CA THR A 133 -32.29 -25.40 0.94
C THR A 133 -31.48 -24.12 1.14
N LYS A 134 -30.45 -23.90 0.30
CA LYS A 134 -29.77 -22.59 0.21
C LYS A 134 -30.77 -21.56 -0.32
N PRO A 135 -31.07 -20.46 0.40
CA PRO A 135 -31.86 -19.36 -0.16
C PRO A 135 -31.10 -18.76 -1.35
N SER A 136 -31.78 -18.63 -2.49
CA SER A 136 -31.28 -17.87 -3.63
C SER A 136 -31.74 -16.43 -3.50
N SER A 137 -30.90 -15.57 -2.95
CA SER A 137 -31.09 -14.12 -2.92
C SER A 137 -29.78 -13.44 -3.30
N GLY A 138 -29.75 -12.76 -4.44
CA GLY A 138 -28.63 -11.89 -4.81
C GLY A 138 -28.68 -10.56 -4.05
N GLY A 139 -27.52 -10.04 -3.66
CA GLY A 139 -27.36 -8.75 -2.98
C GLY A 139 -26.10 -8.72 -2.11
N SER A 140 -25.15 -7.83 -2.47
CA SER A 140 -23.84 -7.55 -1.83
C SER A 140 -22.95 -8.74 -1.45
N SER A 141 -21.75 -8.79 -2.05
CA SER A 141 -20.62 -9.66 -1.66
C SER A 141 -19.90 -9.16 -0.38
N GLY A 142 -20.67 -8.86 0.67
CA GLY A 142 -20.16 -8.38 1.96
C GLY A 142 -19.40 -9.47 2.71
N SER A 143 -18.08 -9.51 2.52
CA SER A 143 -17.10 -10.24 3.33
C SER A 143 -16.96 -9.65 4.73
N ALA A 144 -16.48 -10.44 5.70
CA ALA A 144 -15.88 -9.97 6.96
C ALA A 144 -16.65 -8.89 7.80
N GLY A 145 -17.93 -8.62 7.54
CA GLY A 145 -18.69 -7.51 8.14
C GLY A 145 -18.55 -6.16 7.42
N LEU A 146 -17.89 -6.12 6.27
CA LEU A 146 -17.88 -5.02 5.29
C LEU A 146 -19.12 -5.10 4.38
N SER A 147 -19.44 -4.00 3.68
CA SER A 147 -20.54 -3.93 2.70
C SER A 147 -20.18 -4.56 1.35
N HIS A 148 -18.90 -4.48 0.97
CA HIS A 148 -18.33 -4.97 -0.28
C HIS A 148 -16.85 -5.36 -0.08
N LYS A 149 -16.32 -6.23 -0.94
CA LYS A 149 -14.90 -6.62 -0.95
C LYS A 149 -13.96 -5.50 -1.44
N ARG A 150 -14.43 -4.66 -2.37
CA ARG A 150 -13.63 -3.60 -2.99
C ARG A 150 -13.41 -2.43 -2.02
N GLY A 151 -12.20 -1.88 -1.99
CA GLY A 151 -11.87 -0.73 -1.17
C GLY A 151 -10.93 0.26 -1.85
N VAL A 152 -10.77 1.43 -1.22
CA VAL A 152 -9.90 2.52 -1.71
C VAL A 152 -8.70 2.74 -0.79
N CYS A 153 -7.50 2.58 -1.34
CA CYS A 153 -6.28 3.05 -0.72
C CYS A 153 -5.90 4.43 -1.27
N TYR A 154 -5.47 5.35 -0.41
CA TYR A 154 -5.35 6.78 -0.76
C TYR A 154 -4.30 7.51 0.07
N ASN A 155 -3.64 8.50 -0.52
CA ASN A 155 -2.87 9.52 0.21
C ASN A 155 -3.67 10.82 0.35
N ASN A 156 -4.38 11.23 -0.70
CA ASN A 156 -5.24 12.40 -0.69
C ASN A 156 -6.71 11.99 -0.44
N VAL A 157 -7.24 12.43 0.70
CA VAL A 157 -8.61 12.11 1.13
C VAL A 157 -9.68 12.76 0.24
N ASP A 158 -9.41 13.91 -0.37
CA ASP A 158 -10.36 14.58 -1.27
C ASP A 158 -10.49 13.84 -2.62
N LEU A 159 -9.41 13.19 -3.08
CA LEU A 159 -9.45 12.26 -4.21
C LEU A 159 -10.23 10.99 -3.83
N ALA A 160 -9.96 10.40 -2.66
CA ALA A 160 -10.68 9.22 -2.16
C ALA A 160 -12.20 9.47 -2.06
N ASN A 161 -12.57 10.58 -1.43
CA ASN A 161 -13.96 11.04 -1.27
C ASN A 161 -14.59 11.48 -2.60
N THR A 162 -13.82 11.64 -3.68
CA THR A 162 -14.34 11.94 -5.02
C THR A 162 -14.50 10.70 -5.86
N PHE A 163 -13.49 9.83 -5.91
CA PHE A 163 -13.57 8.50 -6.52
C PHE A 163 -14.73 7.66 -5.91
N TYR A 164 -14.92 7.74 -4.59
CA TYR A 164 -15.97 6.99 -3.89
C TYR A 164 -17.39 7.30 -4.38
N LYS A 165 -17.65 8.53 -4.84
CA LYS A 165 -18.99 8.95 -5.30
C LYS A 165 -19.48 8.13 -6.50
N ASP A 166 -18.55 7.66 -7.34
CA ASP A 166 -18.83 6.86 -8.52
C ASP A 166 -18.53 5.36 -8.31
N CYS A 167 -17.69 4.98 -7.33
CA CYS A 167 -17.46 3.59 -6.95
C CYS A 167 -18.56 3.04 -6.01
N SER A 168 -19.74 2.75 -6.56
CA SER A 168 -20.86 2.18 -5.79
C SER A 168 -20.60 0.77 -5.21
N ASN A 169 -19.57 0.07 -5.71
CA ASN A 169 -19.09 -1.21 -5.20
C ASN A 169 -17.98 -1.08 -4.13
N CYS A 170 -17.52 0.12 -3.78
CA CYS A 170 -16.49 0.32 -2.74
C CYS A 170 -17.10 0.35 -1.33
N GLY A 171 -16.58 -0.47 -0.41
CA GLY A 171 -17.10 -0.61 0.97
C GLY A 171 -16.16 -0.19 2.10
N TRP A 172 -14.87 -0.02 1.83
CA TRP A 172 -13.85 0.26 2.85
C TRP A 172 -12.68 1.08 2.28
N GLY A 173 -11.81 1.59 3.15
CA GLY A 173 -10.57 2.25 2.69
C GLY A 173 -9.52 2.45 3.77
N TYR A 174 -8.28 2.68 3.35
CA TYR A 174 -7.14 2.92 4.24
C TYR A 174 -6.08 3.83 3.58
N ASN A 175 -5.14 4.35 4.36
CA ASN A 175 -4.17 5.36 3.93
C ASN A 175 -2.79 5.15 4.56
N TRP A 176 -2.44 3.91 4.90
CA TRP A 176 -1.21 3.53 5.60
C TRP A 176 -1.06 4.14 7.02
N ASP A 177 -2.06 4.89 7.52
CA ASP A 177 -2.08 5.48 8.86
C ASP A 177 -3.21 4.89 9.74
N SER A 178 -3.14 5.28 11.00
CA SER A 178 -4.12 5.10 12.06
C SER A 178 -5.31 6.08 12.00
N GLU A 179 -5.21 7.19 11.25
CA GLU A 179 -6.24 8.25 11.14
C GLU A 179 -6.76 8.38 9.71
N SER A 180 -8.08 8.52 9.52
CA SER A 180 -8.72 8.52 8.20
C SER A 180 -8.56 9.81 7.38
N GLY A 181 -7.93 10.85 7.93
CA GLY A 181 -7.84 12.18 7.31
C GLY A 181 -9.18 12.89 7.01
N GLY A 182 -10.34 12.28 7.31
CA GLY A 182 -11.66 12.75 6.86
C GLY A 182 -12.30 11.91 5.74
N LEU A 183 -11.92 10.64 5.57
CA LEU A 183 -12.59 9.71 4.65
C LEU A 183 -14.12 9.66 4.90
N ASP A 184 -14.90 9.60 3.83
CA ASP A 184 -16.35 9.57 3.88
C ASP A 184 -16.87 8.39 4.73
N SER A 185 -17.84 8.69 5.60
CA SER A 185 -18.49 7.74 6.51
C SER A 185 -19.22 6.57 5.82
N GLY A 186 -19.48 6.64 4.51
CA GLY A 186 -19.97 5.51 3.72
C GLY A 186 -18.94 4.39 3.53
N LEU A 187 -17.65 4.68 3.71
CA LEU A 187 -16.56 3.71 3.68
C LEU A 187 -16.14 3.31 5.10
N ASN A 188 -15.92 2.02 5.32
CA ASN A 188 -15.31 1.57 6.56
C ASN A 188 -13.79 1.87 6.56
N PHE A 189 -13.36 2.87 7.34
CA PHE A 189 -11.93 3.16 7.47
C PHE A 189 -11.21 2.10 8.30
N ILE A 190 -10.10 1.58 7.76
CA ILE A 190 -9.27 0.56 8.42
C ILE A 190 -7.97 1.20 8.93
N PRO A 191 -7.82 1.42 10.26
CA PRO A 191 -6.59 1.97 10.83
C PRO A 191 -5.43 0.97 10.69
N THR A 192 -4.27 1.49 10.28
CA THR A 192 -3.05 0.73 10.03
C THR A 192 -1.97 1.06 11.05
N LEU A 193 -1.25 0.05 11.57
CA LEU A 193 0.02 0.24 12.28
C LEU A 193 1.18 -0.10 11.35
N TRP A 194 1.74 0.91 10.68
CA TRP A 194 2.68 0.74 9.56
C TRP A 194 4.00 0.05 9.94
N SER A 195 4.65 0.48 11.03
CA SER A 195 5.81 -0.19 11.67
C SER A 195 5.67 -0.10 13.21
N ASP A 196 6.64 -0.61 13.97
CA ASP A 196 6.70 -0.41 15.43
C ASP A 196 7.47 0.86 15.87
N ASP A 197 7.88 1.72 14.92
CA ASP A 197 8.50 3.02 15.19
C ASP A 197 7.58 3.93 16.02
N ALA A 198 8.20 4.71 16.91
CA ALA A 198 7.54 5.68 17.81
C ALA A 198 6.49 6.55 17.09
N VAL A 199 6.83 7.05 15.89
CA VAL A 199 5.94 7.89 15.09
C VAL A 199 4.59 7.22 14.81
N HIS A 200 4.55 5.91 14.56
CA HIS A 200 3.31 5.17 14.33
C HIS A 200 2.69 4.71 15.66
N VAL A 201 3.45 4.06 16.54
CA VAL A 201 2.91 3.44 17.77
C VAL A 201 2.37 4.44 18.80
N ASP A 202 2.96 5.63 18.93
CA ASP A 202 2.59 6.60 19.97
C ASP A 202 1.16 7.15 19.76
N ARG A 203 0.74 7.31 18.49
CA ARG A 203 -0.62 7.76 18.14
C ARG A 203 -1.63 6.61 17.99
N PHE A 204 -1.15 5.43 17.59
CA PHE A 204 -1.98 4.30 17.18
C PHE A 204 -3.08 3.93 18.18
N ALA A 205 -2.76 3.83 19.47
CA ALA A 205 -3.72 3.38 20.48
C ALA A 205 -4.93 4.33 20.64
N SER A 206 -4.70 5.65 20.58
CA SER A 206 -5.77 6.66 20.62
C SER A 206 -6.58 6.65 19.33
N ASN A 207 -5.91 6.51 18.19
CA ASN A 207 -6.52 6.63 16.87
C ASN A 207 -7.35 5.41 16.51
N CYS A 208 -6.85 4.21 16.78
CA CYS A 208 -7.62 2.98 16.68
C CYS A 208 -8.88 3.04 17.56
N ALA A 209 -8.80 3.58 18.79
CA ALA A 209 -9.97 3.75 19.64
C ALA A 209 -11.03 4.70 19.04
N LYS A 210 -10.62 5.80 18.37
CA LYS A 210 -11.53 6.67 17.60
C LYS A 210 -12.18 5.91 16.43
N SER A 211 -11.37 5.21 15.63
CA SER A 211 -11.82 4.47 14.45
C SER A 211 -12.81 3.35 14.80
N LEU A 212 -12.57 2.60 15.88
CA LEU A 212 -13.49 1.59 16.40
C LEU A 212 -14.80 2.20 16.93
N ALA A 213 -14.75 3.35 17.60
CA ALA A 213 -15.96 4.08 18.01
C ALA A 213 -16.76 4.59 16.80
N ASN A 214 -16.08 4.94 15.71
CA ASN A 214 -16.67 5.28 14.41
C ASN A 214 -17.08 4.04 13.57
N GLY A 215 -16.92 2.82 14.12
CA GLY A 215 -17.46 1.58 13.54
C GLY A 215 -16.52 0.80 12.61
N ALA A 216 -15.21 1.08 12.60
CA ALA A 216 -14.20 0.28 11.90
C ALA A 216 -14.32 -1.22 12.25
N LYS A 217 -14.23 -2.09 11.24
CA LYS A 217 -14.42 -3.55 11.39
C LYS A 217 -13.11 -4.33 11.51
N ALA A 218 -12.04 -3.81 10.93
CA ALA A 218 -10.72 -4.43 10.94
C ALA A 218 -9.62 -3.43 11.32
N ILE A 219 -8.42 -3.95 11.53
CA ILE A 219 -7.18 -3.23 11.83
C ILE A 219 -6.06 -3.90 11.04
N PHE A 220 -5.19 -3.12 10.40
CA PHE A 220 -4.00 -3.63 9.70
C PHE A 220 -2.75 -3.54 10.56
N SER A 221 -1.88 -4.54 10.43
CA SER A 221 -0.54 -4.59 11.00
C SER A 221 0.49 -4.03 9.99
N PHE A 222 1.75 -4.43 10.11
CA PHE A 222 2.88 -3.73 9.49
C PHE A 222 2.91 -3.83 7.96
N ASN A 223 3.45 -2.81 7.31
CA ASN A 223 3.41 -2.63 5.86
C ASN A 223 4.74 -3.02 5.20
N GLU A 224 4.74 -4.11 4.45
CA GLU A 224 5.93 -4.73 3.84
C GLU A 224 7.12 -4.82 4.82
N PRO A 225 6.96 -5.48 5.99
CA PRO A 225 8.09 -5.72 6.90
C PRO A 225 9.19 -6.58 6.26
N ASP A 226 8.85 -7.32 5.21
CA ASP A 226 9.77 -8.07 4.36
C ASP A 226 10.64 -7.16 3.46
N ASN A 227 10.24 -5.92 3.21
CA ASN A 227 10.92 -5.01 2.29
C ASN A 227 11.83 -4.01 3.03
N GLY A 228 13.10 -3.96 2.64
CA GLY A 228 14.12 -3.05 3.21
C GLY A 228 13.88 -1.55 3.00
N GLY A 229 12.94 -1.17 2.13
CA GLY A 229 12.53 0.23 1.92
C GLY A 229 11.26 0.65 2.68
N GLN A 230 10.67 -0.24 3.48
CA GLN A 230 9.34 -0.09 4.09
C GLN A 230 9.45 -0.30 5.62
N ALA A 231 8.53 -1.04 6.26
CA ALA A 231 8.56 -1.26 7.70
C ALA A 231 9.79 -2.09 8.18
N HIS A 232 10.42 -2.85 7.27
CA HIS A 232 11.69 -3.58 7.46
C HIS A 232 11.89 -4.23 8.85
N MET A 233 11.10 -5.26 9.14
CA MET A 233 11.10 -5.97 10.42
C MET A 233 11.49 -7.44 10.23
N THR A 234 12.25 -8.03 11.15
CA THR A 234 12.39 -9.49 11.16
C THR A 234 11.05 -10.16 11.54
N PRO A 235 10.79 -11.40 11.12
CA PRO A 235 9.57 -12.13 11.49
C PRO A 235 9.34 -12.21 13.01
N GLU A 236 10.39 -12.35 13.80
CA GLU A 236 10.33 -12.39 15.27
C GLU A 236 10.06 -11.02 15.89
N ALA A 237 10.65 -9.95 15.34
CA ALA A 237 10.38 -8.59 15.75
C ALA A 237 8.93 -8.20 15.46
N ALA A 238 8.45 -8.49 14.25
CA ALA A 238 7.05 -8.30 13.88
C ALA A 238 6.10 -9.13 14.73
N ALA A 239 6.39 -10.41 15.01
CA ALA A 239 5.58 -11.23 15.91
C ALA A 239 5.52 -10.62 17.33
N ALA A 240 6.65 -10.18 17.90
CA ALA A 240 6.69 -9.54 19.20
C ALA A 240 5.93 -8.20 19.24
N ALA A 241 6.07 -7.37 18.21
CA ALA A 241 5.33 -6.12 18.06
C ALA A 241 3.82 -6.36 17.87
N HIS A 242 3.43 -7.35 17.08
CA HIS A 242 2.02 -7.73 16.87
C HIS A 242 1.37 -8.20 18.18
N ILE A 243 2.06 -9.01 18.98
CA ILE A 243 1.62 -9.42 20.32
C ILE A 243 1.46 -8.21 21.26
N LYS A 244 2.34 -7.23 21.16
CA LYS A 244 2.35 -6.02 22.02
C LYS A 244 1.26 -5.01 21.64
N TYR A 245 1.05 -4.76 20.34
CA TYR A 245 0.26 -3.64 19.83
C TYR A 245 -1.06 -4.05 19.17
N LEU A 246 -1.15 -5.22 18.54
CA LEU A 246 -2.36 -5.66 17.81
C LEU A 246 -3.23 -6.59 18.66
N ASN A 247 -2.67 -7.63 19.31
CA ASN A 247 -3.44 -8.55 20.17
C ASN A 247 -4.43 -7.88 21.17
N PRO A 248 -4.16 -6.70 21.76
CA PRO A 248 -5.13 -6.01 22.63
C PRO A 248 -6.47 -5.65 21.95
N TYR A 249 -6.59 -5.78 20.63
CA TYR A 249 -7.81 -5.55 19.86
C TYR A 249 -8.58 -6.82 19.48
N ALA A 250 -8.07 -8.01 19.86
CA ALA A 250 -8.72 -9.30 19.64
C ALA A 250 -10.19 -9.28 20.11
N GLY A 251 -11.11 -9.67 19.23
CA GLY A 251 -12.55 -9.66 19.50
C GLY A 251 -13.22 -8.28 19.61
N LYS A 252 -12.50 -7.18 19.34
CA LYS A 252 -13.06 -5.83 19.18
C LYS A 252 -13.17 -5.42 17.71
N ALA A 253 -12.23 -5.89 16.90
CA ALA A 253 -12.19 -5.83 15.45
C ALA A 253 -11.46 -7.08 14.92
N LEU A 254 -11.56 -7.31 13.62
CA LEU A 254 -10.72 -8.29 12.93
C LEU A 254 -9.29 -7.77 12.80
N ILE A 255 -8.30 -8.62 12.98
CA ILE A 255 -6.88 -8.23 12.89
C ILE A 255 -6.23 -8.86 11.67
N GLY A 256 -5.63 -8.04 10.81
CA GLY A 256 -4.78 -8.50 9.72
C GLY A 256 -3.37 -8.82 10.20
N ALA A 257 -2.79 -9.91 9.71
CA ALA A 257 -1.34 -10.11 9.73
C ALA A 257 -0.63 -8.97 8.95
N PRO A 258 0.70 -8.79 9.11
CA PRO A 258 1.45 -7.82 8.31
C PRO A 258 1.29 -8.06 6.81
N SER A 259 1.23 -6.98 6.04
CA SER A 259 1.10 -7.02 4.58
C SER A 259 2.45 -7.34 3.95
N ILE A 260 2.59 -8.51 3.34
CA ILE A 260 3.82 -8.89 2.63
C ILE A 260 3.80 -8.48 1.15
N SER A 261 4.98 -8.24 0.57
CA SER A 261 5.12 -8.08 -0.87
C SER A 261 4.93 -9.39 -1.65
N ASN A 262 4.73 -9.30 -2.97
CA ASN A 262 4.80 -10.46 -3.87
C ASN A 262 6.23 -10.88 -4.25
N SER A 263 7.24 -10.51 -3.46
CA SER A 263 8.63 -10.86 -3.73
C SER A 263 8.88 -12.37 -3.69
N GLY A 264 9.85 -12.80 -4.51
CA GLY A 264 10.40 -14.16 -4.55
C GLY A 264 11.88 -14.21 -4.16
N LEU A 265 12.40 -13.17 -3.51
CA LEU A 265 13.74 -13.17 -2.93
C LEU A 265 13.76 -13.91 -1.58
N ALA A 266 14.95 -14.42 -1.22
CA ALA A 266 15.11 -15.24 -0.03
C ALA A 266 14.87 -14.44 1.26
N GLY A 267 13.95 -14.89 2.09
CA GLY A 267 13.52 -14.21 3.32
C GLY A 267 12.52 -13.07 3.11
N GLU A 268 12.01 -12.87 1.88
CA GLU A 268 10.98 -11.88 1.57
C GLU A 268 9.61 -12.53 1.28
N GLY A 269 8.56 -11.72 1.13
CA GLY A 269 7.24 -12.15 0.66
C GLY A 269 6.67 -13.35 1.42
N ARG A 270 6.36 -14.43 0.69
CA ARG A 270 5.78 -15.66 1.27
C ARG A 270 6.75 -16.42 2.19
N GLU A 271 8.07 -16.29 2.02
CA GLU A 271 9.04 -16.90 2.94
C GLU A 271 9.03 -16.15 4.29
N TRP A 272 9.00 -14.81 4.24
CA TRP A 272 8.84 -13.96 5.43
C TRP A 272 7.54 -14.27 6.18
N LEU A 273 6.41 -14.38 5.47
CA LEU A 273 5.11 -14.70 6.08
C LEU A 273 5.11 -16.06 6.78
N SER A 274 5.75 -17.09 6.19
CA SER A 274 5.88 -18.40 6.81
C SER A 274 6.69 -18.34 8.11
N ALA A 275 7.79 -17.60 8.12
CA ALA A 275 8.59 -17.38 9.32
C ALA A 275 7.85 -16.55 10.38
N PHE A 276 7.00 -15.59 9.97
CA PHE A 276 6.17 -14.80 10.90
C PHE A 276 5.12 -15.66 11.58
N VAL A 277 4.43 -16.52 10.82
CA VAL A 277 3.44 -17.47 11.37
C VAL A 277 4.11 -18.45 12.34
N GLU A 278 5.32 -18.95 12.04
CA GLU A 278 6.10 -19.80 12.96
C GLU A 278 6.53 -19.04 14.23
N ALA A 279 7.10 -17.84 14.09
CA ALA A 279 7.52 -17.00 15.22
C ALA A 279 6.34 -16.60 16.12
N CYS A 280 5.16 -16.41 15.53
CA CYS A 280 3.90 -16.18 16.23
C CYS A 280 3.40 -17.42 16.99
N GLY A 281 3.24 -18.57 16.32
CA GLY A 281 2.53 -19.72 16.88
C GLY A 281 1.20 -19.31 17.54
N ASP A 282 0.85 -19.93 18.67
CA ASP A 282 -0.37 -19.64 19.44
C ASP A 282 -0.37 -18.26 20.16
N LYS A 283 0.67 -17.43 20.00
CA LYS A 283 0.83 -16.17 20.75
C LYS A 283 0.21 -14.97 20.05
N CYS A 284 0.19 -14.93 18.71
CA CYS A 284 -0.39 -13.83 17.94
C CYS A 284 -1.88 -14.06 17.67
N HIS A 285 -2.65 -12.98 17.54
CA HIS A 285 -4.05 -13.05 17.12
C HIS A 285 -4.28 -12.21 15.87
N PHE A 286 -4.33 -12.89 14.73
CA PHE A 286 -4.76 -12.35 13.45
C PHE A 286 -5.89 -13.24 12.91
N ASP A 287 -6.90 -12.63 12.27
CA ASP A 287 -8.07 -13.31 11.70
C ASP A 287 -7.85 -13.62 10.22
N PHE A 288 -7.21 -12.70 9.49
CA PHE A 288 -6.90 -12.75 8.06
C PHE A 288 -5.43 -12.38 7.80
N CYS A 289 -4.93 -12.62 6.59
CA CYS A 289 -3.59 -12.21 6.18
C CYS A 289 -3.62 -11.20 5.03
N ASN A 290 -2.78 -10.17 5.13
CA ASN A 290 -2.65 -9.14 4.11
C ASN A 290 -1.53 -9.50 3.11
N ILE A 291 -1.75 -9.21 1.83
CA ILE A 291 -0.73 -9.33 0.77
C ILE A 291 -0.81 -8.18 -0.21
N HIS A 292 0.32 -7.86 -0.84
CA HIS A 292 0.42 -6.92 -1.96
C HIS A 292 0.77 -7.67 -3.26
N TRP A 293 0.40 -7.11 -4.42
CA TRP A 293 0.82 -7.67 -5.71
C TRP A 293 1.12 -6.63 -6.79
N TYR A 294 2.35 -6.67 -7.31
CA TYR A 294 2.83 -5.81 -8.39
C TYR A 294 3.56 -6.63 -9.44
N SER A 295 2.98 -6.76 -10.63
CA SER A 295 3.64 -7.27 -11.83
C SER A 295 2.96 -6.76 -13.09
N GLU A 296 3.47 -7.16 -14.24
CA GLU A 296 2.99 -6.83 -15.57
C GLU A 296 1.72 -7.66 -15.89
N VAL A 297 0.81 -7.14 -16.73
CA VAL A 297 -0.51 -7.76 -16.99
C VAL A 297 -0.44 -9.23 -17.42
N GLU A 298 0.58 -9.62 -18.18
CA GLU A 298 0.83 -10.99 -18.61
C GLU A 298 1.14 -11.98 -17.47
N TYR A 299 1.46 -11.49 -16.27
CA TYR A 299 1.73 -12.30 -15.08
C TYR A 299 0.52 -12.37 -14.12
N GLY A 300 -0.67 -11.92 -14.53
CA GLY A 300 -1.86 -11.85 -13.67
C GLY A 300 -2.24 -13.13 -12.93
N GLU A 301 -1.96 -14.32 -13.49
CA GLU A 301 -2.20 -15.60 -12.79
C GLU A 301 -1.38 -15.74 -11.50
N THR A 302 -0.23 -15.08 -11.39
CA THR A 302 0.60 -15.09 -10.17
C THR A 302 -0.07 -14.40 -8.99
N LEU A 303 -1.03 -13.50 -9.22
CA LEU A 303 -1.86 -12.93 -8.17
C LEU A 303 -2.73 -14.01 -7.51
N PHE A 304 -3.36 -14.86 -8.33
CA PHE A 304 -4.24 -15.93 -7.84
C PHE A 304 -3.44 -17.02 -7.12
N GLU A 305 -2.26 -17.38 -7.62
CA GLU A 305 -1.30 -18.24 -6.89
C GLU A 305 -0.88 -17.59 -5.56
N HIS A 306 -0.58 -16.29 -5.55
CA HIS A 306 -0.15 -15.60 -4.35
C HIS A 306 -1.26 -15.55 -3.27
N ILE A 307 -2.52 -15.34 -3.66
CA ILE A 307 -3.68 -15.43 -2.76
C ILE A 307 -3.79 -16.85 -2.17
N GLU A 308 -3.80 -17.88 -3.02
CA GLU A 308 -3.91 -19.29 -2.56
C GLU A 308 -2.78 -19.65 -1.58
N LYS A 309 -1.52 -19.41 -1.98
CA LYS A 309 -0.36 -19.83 -1.18
C LYS A 309 -0.16 -19.03 0.10
N SER A 310 -0.62 -17.79 0.16
CA SER A 310 -0.61 -17.03 1.42
C SER A 310 -1.72 -17.49 2.37
N SER A 311 -2.87 -17.91 1.82
CA SER A 311 -3.94 -18.53 2.63
C SER A 311 -3.49 -19.86 3.23
N GLU A 312 -2.82 -20.71 2.43
CA GLU A 312 -2.22 -21.97 2.91
C GLU A 312 -1.24 -21.74 4.08
N ILE A 313 -0.30 -20.78 3.93
CA ILE A 313 0.67 -20.42 4.99
C ILE A 313 -0.04 -19.91 6.24
N CYS A 314 -1.09 -19.10 6.09
CA CYS A 314 -1.90 -18.61 7.19
C CYS A 314 -2.94 -19.63 7.72
N GLY A 315 -2.78 -20.93 7.45
CA GLY A 315 -3.62 -21.99 8.00
C GLY A 315 -5.04 -22.05 7.42
N GLY A 316 -5.23 -21.58 6.19
CA GLY A 316 -6.53 -21.49 5.52
C GLY A 316 -7.37 -20.27 5.91
N LYS A 317 -6.74 -19.23 6.49
CA LYS A 317 -7.39 -17.95 6.78
C LYS A 317 -7.71 -17.17 5.49
N PRO A 318 -8.74 -16.30 5.50
CA PRO A 318 -9.00 -15.39 4.39
C PRO A 318 -7.83 -14.45 4.11
N ILE A 319 -7.74 -14.01 2.86
CA ILE A 319 -6.77 -13.03 2.38
C ILE A 319 -7.46 -11.68 2.16
N TRP A 320 -6.73 -10.62 2.48
CA TRP A 320 -7.04 -9.26 2.09
C TRP A 320 -5.90 -8.77 1.18
N LEU A 321 -6.21 -8.49 -0.08
CA LEU A 321 -5.28 -7.96 -1.08
C LEU A 321 -5.21 -6.44 -0.92
N THR A 322 -4.49 -5.97 0.09
CA THR A 322 -4.48 -4.54 0.47
C THR A 322 -3.93 -3.65 -0.62
N GLU A 323 -3.04 -4.17 -1.46
CA GLU A 323 -2.55 -3.48 -2.65
C GLU A 323 -2.49 -4.44 -3.84
N PHE A 324 -2.98 -4.00 -5.00
CA PHE A 324 -2.52 -4.56 -6.26
C PHE A 324 -2.47 -3.49 -7.35
N ALA A 325 -1.44 -3.52 -8.19
CA ALA A 325 -1.41 -2.75 -9.43
C ALA A 325 -0.71 -3.54 -10.54
N PRO A 326 -1.43 -3.94 -11.62
CA PRO A 326 -0.81 -4.44 -12.82
C PRO A 326 -0.06 -3.32 -13.55
N LYS A 327 1.01 -3.66 -14.26
CA LYS A 327 1.75 -2.74 -15.13
C LYS A 327 1.45 -3.03 -16.60
N GLY A 328 1.25 -1.97 -17.38
CA GLY A 328 0.93 -2.03 -18.80
C GLY A 328 0.69 -0.62 -19.35
N SER A 329 0.06 -0.52 -20.52
CA SER A 329 -0.64 0.70 -20.91
C SER A 329 -2.01 0.77 -20.23
N ASP A 330 -2.56 1.98 -20.10
CA ASP A 330 -3.88 2.22 -19.50
C ASP A 330 -4.98 1.30 -20.05
N ASP A 331 -5.02 1.11 -21.37
CA ASP A 331 -5.96 0.19 -22.04
C ASP A 331 -5.75 -1.28 -21.64
N ALA A 332 -4.49 -1.72 -21.49
CA ALA A 332 -4.15 -3.08 -21.10
C ALA A 332 -4.47 -3.34 -19.63
N ILE A 333 -4.27 -2.33 -18.76
CA ILE A 333 -4.70 -2.36 -17.37
C ILE A 333 -6.24 -2.40 -17.29
N ALA A 334 -6.94 -1.60 -18.11
CA ALA A 334 -8.39 -1.57 -18.15
C ALA A 334 -8.97 -2.95 -18.50
N SER A 335 -8.59 -3.55 -19.62
CA SER A 335 -9.08 -4.88 -20.00
C SER A 335 -8.65 -5.99 -19.04
N TRP A 336 -7.46 -5.89 -18.43
CA TRP A 336 -7.05 -6.84 -17.39
C TRP A 336 -7.93 -6.74 -16.12
N LEU A 337 -8.38 -5.53 -15.75
CA LEU A 337 -9.33 -5.33 -14.65
C LEU A 337 -10.74 -5.83 -14.99
N GLU A 338 -11.21 -5.66 -16.23
CA GLU A 338 -12.50 -6.21 -16.70
C GLU A 338 -12.56 -7.74 -16.53
N GLU A 339 -11.46 -8.45 -16.75
CA GLU A 339 -11.37 -9.90 -16.51
C GLU A 339 -11.06 -10.26 -15.06
N THR A 340 -10.24 -9.48 -14.36
CA THR A 340 -9.71 -9.83 -13.03
C THR A 340 -10.68 -9.51 -11.90
N ILE A 341 -11.40 -8.38 -11.95
CA ILE A 341 -12.30 -7.97 -10.86
C ILE A 341 -13.43 -9.01 -10.63
N PRO A 342 -14.13 -9.54 -11.65
CA PRO A 342 -15.10 -10.61 -11.47
C PRO A 342 -14.50 -11.90 -10.89
N ARG A 343 -13.22 -12.18 -11.19
CA ARG A 343 -12.50 -13.33 -10.62
C ARG A 343 -12.21 -13.11 -9.13
N LEU A 344 -11.75 -11.91 -8.73
CA LEU A 344 -11.49 -11.56 -7.33
C LEU A 344 -12.78 -11.58 -6.48
N GLU A 345 -13.89 -11.03 -7.00
CA GLU A 345 -15.20 -11.13 -6.33
C GLU A 345 -15.61 -12.59 -6.07
N ALA A 346 -15.36 -13.49 -7.04
CA ALA A 346 -15.74 -14.90 -6.97
C ALA A 346 -14.86 -15.79 -6.05
N LEU A 347 -13.75 -15.28 -5.49
CA LEU A 347 -12.90 -16.05 -4.57
C LEU A 347 -13.49 -16.10 -3.16
N ASP A 348 -13.91 -17.27 -2.69
CA ASP A 348 -14.29 -17.51 -1.29
C ASP A 348 -13.11 -17.32 -0.30
N THR A 349 -11.86 -17.37 -0.79
CA THR A 349 -10.64 -17.15 0.01
C THR A 349 -10.20 -15.69 0.09
N LEU A 350 -10.79 -14.79 -0.70
CA LEU A 350 -10.47 -13.37 -0.72
C LEU A 350 -11.62 -12.57 -0.11
N ASP A 351 -11.41 -12.02 1.07
CA ASP A 351 -12.39 -11.16 1.74
C ASP A 351 -12.35 -9.74 1.19
N ALA A 352 -11.16 -9.14 0.99
CA ALA A 352 -11.05 -7.74 0.57
C ALA A 352 -9.97 -7.51 -0.48
N TYR A 353 -10.11 -6.47 -1.31
CA TYR A 353 -9.07 -6.02 -2.23
C TYR A 353 -9.11 -4.50 -2.50
N SER A 354 -7.95 -3.86 -2.61
CA SER A 354 -7.81 -2.46 -3.06
C SER A 354 -6.79 -2.31 -4.17
N TYR A 355 -7.18 -1.66 -5.28
CA TYR A 355 -6.23 -1.29 -6.33
C TYR A 355 -5.32 -0.18 -5.81
N PHE A 356 -4.02 -0.26 -6.08
CA PHE A 356 -3.04 0.75 -5.71
C PHE A 356 -2.87 1.79 -6.84
N LYS A 357 -3.33 3.03 -6.71
CA LYS A 357 -4.16 3.61 -5.62
C LYS A 357 -5.01 4.77 -6.14
N VAL A 358 -5.82 5.39 -5.28
CA VAL A 358 -6.51 6.64 -5.61
C VAL A 358 -5.51 7.81 -5.57
N GLU A 359 -4.90 8.08 -6.72
CA GLU A 359 -3.96 9.18 -6.97
C GLU A 359 -4.04 9.64 -8.43
N THR A 360 -3.66 10.90 -8.70
CA THR A 360 -3.60 11.48 -10.04
C THR A 360 -2.48 10.84 -10.85
N GLY A 361 -2.79 10.33 -12.05
CA GLY A 361 -1.92 9.44 -12.82
C GLY A 361 -2.08 7.95 -12.46
N MET A 362 -3.01 7.61 -11.56
CA MET A 362 -3.40 6.24 -11.23
C MET A 362 -4.90 6.02 -11.50
N LEU A 363 -5.73 5.75 -10.49
CA LEU A 363 -7.20 5.67 -10.66
C LEU A 363 -7.84 7.01 -11.06
N MET A 364 -7.14 8.13 -10.91
CA MET A 364 -7.60 9.48 -11.28
C MET A 364 -6.77 10.09 -12.41
N THR A 365 -7.41 10.76 -13.36
CA THR A 365 -6.78 11.61 -14.38
C THR A 365 -6.60 13.04 -13.87
N THR A 366 -7.59 13.54 -13.12
CA THR A 366 -7.60 14.88 -12.50
C THR A 366 -8.22 14.80 -11.10
N GLU A 367 -8.37 15.93 -10.40
CA GLU A 367 -9.05 15.96 -9.08
C GLU A 367 -10.53 15.52 -9.15
N THR A 368 -11.15 15.55 -10.34
CA THR A 368 -12.59 15.29 -10.54
C THR A 368 -12.91 14.30 -11.66
N GLU A 369 -11.90 13.61 -12.20
CA GLU A 369 -12.05 12.71 -13.35
C GLU A 369 -11.22 11.45 -13.14
N MET A 370 -11.85 10.28 -13.25
CA MET A 370 -11.17 8.99 -13.19
C MET A 370 -10.29 8.75 -14.42
N SER A 371 -9.34 7.81 -14.33
CA SER A 371 -8.69 7.25 -15.53
C SER A 371 -9.61 6.24 -16.23
N SER A 372 -9.22 5.77 -17.41
CA SER A 372 -9.96 4.72 -18.13
C SER A 372 -10.09 3.46 -17.28
N TYR A 373 -8.97 2.96 -16.75
CA TYR A 373 -8.94 1.83 -15.84
C TYR A 373 -9.45 2.17 -14.42
N GLY A 374 -9.37 3.42 -13.99
CA GLY A 374 -10.03 3.89 -12.77
C GLY A 374 -11.55 3.75 -12.84
N SER A 375 -12.13 4.09 -13.99
CA SER A 375 -13.56 3.92 -14.27
C SER A 375 -13.96 2.44 -14.30
N VAL A 376 -13.13 1.56 -14.89
CA VAL A 376 -13.32 0.10 -14.81
C VAL A 376 -13.26 -0.37 -13.36
N TYR A 377 -12.28 0.07 -12.56
CA TYR A 377 -12.16 -0.32 -11.15
C TYR A 377 -13.40 0.10 -10.33
N ALA A 378 -13.99 1.26 -10.62
CA ALA A 378 -15.22 1.70 -9.98
C ALA A 378 -16.46 0.88 -10.37
N SER A 379 -16.54 0.39 -11.62
CA SER A 379 -17.80 -0.10 -12.22
C SER A 379 -17.91 -1.62 -12.48
N ALA A 380 -16.79 -2.34 -12.56
CA ALA A 380 -16.76 -3.79 -12.80
C ALA A 380 -17.29 -4.62 -11.61
#